data_AF-A0A6P6JCR1-F1
#
_entry.id   AF-A0A6P6JCR1-F1
#
_cell.length_a   1.000
_cell.length_b   1.000
_cell.length_c   1.000
_cell.angle_alpha   90.00
_cell.angle_beta   90.00
_cell.angle_gamma   90.00
#
_symmetry.space_group_name_H-M   'P 1'
#
loop_
_entity.id
_entity.type
_entity.pdbx_description
1 polymer ?
#
loop_
_entity_poly.entity_id
_entity_poly.type
_entity_poly.pdbx_seq_one_letter_code
_entity_poly.pdbx_strand_id
1 'polypeptide(L)'
;MADRDKATDQMKLWKEGRGSQRPDVLTTGAGVPVGDKLNLMTAGPRGPLLVQDVVFTDEMAHFDRERIPERVVHAKGGGGLATSK
;
A
#
# COMPACT_ATOMS: atom_id res chain seq x y z
N MET A 1 10.26 -19.31 24.47
CA MET A 1 9.49 -18.88 23.28
C MET A 1 10.43 -19.02 22.10
N ALA A 2 10.11 -19.83 21.10
CA ALA A 2 10.97 -20.01 19.94
C ALA A 2 11.04 -18.69 19.14
N ASP A 3 12.24 -18.27 18.77
CA ASP A 3 12.43 -17.11 17.89
C ASP A 3 11.78 -17.39 16.53
N ARG A 4 11.03 -16.39 16.02
CA ARG A 4 10.36 -16.44 14.71
C ARG A 4 11.39 -16.18 13.60
N ASP A 5 11.11 -16.64 12.39
CA ASP A 5 11.97 -16.37 11.23
C ASP A 5 11.82 -14.92 10.73
N LYS A 6 12.84 -14.44 10.00
CA LYS A 6 12.89 -13.04 9.53
C LYS A 6 11.76 -12.68 8.57
N ALA A 7 11.22 -13.62 7.79
CA ALA A 7 10.14 -13.32 6.86
C ALA A 7 8.83 -13.10 7.64
N THR A 8 8.57 -13.92 8.66
CA THR A 8 7.44 -13.74 9.57
C THR A 8 7.51 -12.41 10.33
N ASP A 9 8.71 -11.96 10.71
CA ASP A 9 8.92 -10.71 11.45
C ASP A 9 9.12 -9.46 10.55
N GLN A 10 8.89 -9.56 9.24
CA GLN A 10 9.17 -8.48 8.28
C GLN A 10 8.56 -7.11 8.69
N MET A 11 7.29 -7.09 9.08
CA MET A 11 6.61 -5.83 9.48
C MET A 11 7.15 -5.26 10.79
N LYS A 12 7.53 -6.15 11.73
CA LYS A 12 8.11 -5.75 13.01
C LYS A 12 9.47 -5.11 12.80
N LEU A 13 10.32 -5.75 11.99
CA LEU A 13 11.65 -5.24 11.66
C LEU A 13 11.58 -3.90 10.91
N TRP A 14 10.63 -3.73 9.98
CA TRP A 14 10.41 -2.45 9.30
C TRP A 14 10.05 -1.34 10.29
N LYS A 15 9.12 -1.62 11.22
CA LYS A 15 8.70 -0.66 12.25
C LYS A 15 9.85 -0.29 13.19
N GLU A 16 10.62 -1.27 13.66
CA GLU A 16 11.76 -1.06 14.56
C GLU A 16 12.88 -0.28 13.87
N GLY A 17 13.16 -0.56 12.59
CA GLY A 17 14.16 0.15 11.80
C GLY A 17 13.85 1.63 11.58
N ARG A 18 12.57 2.03 11.64
CA ARG A 18 12.13 3.43 11.59
C ARG A 18 12.37 4.21 12.89
N GLY A 19 12.71 3.53 14.00
CA GLY A 19 13.01 4.17 15.28
C GLY A 19 11.90 5.12 15.77
N SER A 20 12.27 6.36 16.12
CA SER A 20 11.36 7.40 16.64
C SER A 20 10.81 8.36 15.56
N GLN A 21 10.95 8.04 14.28
CA GLN A 21 10.42 8.88 13.21
C GLN A 21 8.90 8.98 13.25
N ARG A 22 8.36 10.17 13.01
CA ARG A 22 6.91 10.36 12.85
C ARG A 22 6.42 9.72 11.55
N PRO A 23 5.21 9.13 11.52
CA PRO A 23 4.64 8.61 10.28
C PRO A 23 4.54 9.72 9.24
N ASP A 24 4.75 9.34 7.98
CA ASP A 24 4.65 10.25 6.85
C ASP A 24 3.18 10.66 6.63
N VAL A 25 2.97 11.84 6.07
CA VAL A 25 1.63 12.31 5.74
C VAL A 25 1.10 11.47 4.57
N LEU A 26 -0.07 10.86 4.75
CA LEU A 26 -0.72 10.12 3.68
C LEU A 26 -1.12 11.10 2.57
N THR A 27 -0.83 10.73 1.33
CA THR A 27 -1.08 11.57 0.15
C THR A 27 -1.80 10.79 -0.95
N THR A 28 -2.42 11.49 -1.88
CA THR A 28 -2.88 10.92 -3.16
C THR A 28 -1.70 10.59 -4.06
N GLY A 29 -1.93 9.89 -5.18
CA GLY A 29 -0.90 9.63 -6.19
C GLY A 29 -0.25 10.89 -6.76
N ALA A 30 -0.93 12.04 -6.68
CA ALA A 30 -0.41 13.36 -7.08
C ALA A 30 0.35 14.10 -5.96
N GLY A 31 0.52 13.49 -4.78
CA GLY A 31 1.23 14.08 -3.64
C GLY A 31 0.40 15.07 -2.80
N VAL A 32 -0.92 15.12 -3.00
CA VAL A 32 -1.81 16.00 -2.21
C VAL A 32 -2.10 15.35 -0.85
N PRO A 33 -1.92 16.05 0.28
CA PRO A 33 -2.17 15.48 1.61
C PRO A 33 -3.64 15.09 1.78
N VAL A 34 -3.88 13.90 2.33
CA VAL A 34 -5.21 13.35 2.61
C VAL A 34 -5.59 13.63 4.06
N GLY A 35 -6.78 14.18 4.29
CA GLY A 35 -7.32 14.43 5.63
C GLY A 35 -7.91 13.18 6.28
N ASP A 36 -8.89 12.56 5.63
CA ASP A 36 -9.54 11.33 6.07
C ASP A 36 -9.57 10.31 4.93
N LYS A 37 -9.03 9.10 5.17
CA LYS A 37 -8.98 7.98 4.22
C LYS A 37 -9.91 6.83 4.64
N LEU A 38 -10.54 6.91 5.80
CA LEU A 38 -11.35 5.83 6.36
C LEU A 38 -12.84 6.01 6.07
N ASN A 39 -13.25 7.18 5.59
CA ASN A 39 -14.63 7.49 5.22
C ASN A 39 -14.72 8.03 3.79
N LEU A 40 -15.86 7.78 3.14
CA LEU A 40 -16.18 8.30 1.82
C LEU A 40 -16.91 9.64 1.91
N MET A 41 -16.73 10.51 0.92
CA MET A 41 -17.48 11.75 0.82
C MET A 41 -18.86 11.51 0.19
N THR A 42 -19.92 11.67 0.97
CA THR A 42 -21.31 11.42 0.58
C THR A 42 -22.19 12.68 0.67
N ALA A 43 -23.33 12.68 -0.04
CA ALA A 43 -24.34 13.73 0.05
C ALA A 43 -25.17 13.62 1.35
N GLY A 44 -24.53 13.82 2.50
CA GLY A 44 -25.10 13.61 3.83
C GLY A 44 -24.88 12.18 4.37
N PRO A 45 -25.17 11.92 5.66
CA PRO A 45 -24.74 10.68 6.33
C PRO A 45 -25.24 9.36 5.72
N ARG A 46 -26.34 9.40 4.97
CA ARG A 46 -26.92 8.25 4.23
C ARG A 46 -27.17 8.57 2.76
N GLY A 47 -26.51 9.61 2.24
CA GLY A 47 -26.61 10.00 0.84
C GLY A 47 -25.69 9.17 -0.07
N PRO A 48 -25.84 9.32 -1.39
CA PRO A 48 -24.94 8.69 -2.36
C PRO A 48 -23.51 9.23 -2.26
N LEU A 49 -22.55 8.44 -2.77
CA LEU A 49 -21.16 8.85 -2.98
C LEU A 49 -21.08 10.03 -3.97
N LEU A 50 -20.21 10.98 -3.70
CA LEU A 50 -19.93 12.09 -4.59
C LEU A 50 -18.77 11.78 -5.54
N VAL A 51 -18.93 12.11 -6.82
CA VAL A 51 -17.84 12.03 -7.84
C VAL A 51 -16.67 12.95 -7.49
N GLN A 52 -16.92 13.98 -6.68
CA GLN A 52 -15.90 14.91 -6.18
C GLN A 52 -14.92 14.25 -5.21
N ASP A 53 -15.20 13.02 -4.74
CA ASP A 53 -14.26 12.24 -3.93
C ASP A 53 -13.11 11.70 -4.80
N VAL A 54 -12.17 12.60 -5.10
CA VAL A 54 -10.98 12.30 -5.88
C VAL A 54 -10.01 11.39 -5.13
N VAL A 55 -10.05 11.39 -3.80
CA VAL A 55 -9.19 10.55 -2.94
C VAL A 55 -9.61 9.08 -3.02
N PHE A 56 -10.92 8.83 -3.00
CA PHE A 56 -11.48 7.49 -3.24
C PHE A 56 -11.19 7.01 -4.66
N THR A 57 -11.49 7.86 -5.65
CA THR A 57 -11.35 7.50 -7.07
C THR A 57 -9.90 7.19 -7.44
N ASP A 58 -8.94 7.97 -6.93
CA ASP A 58 -7.50 7.76 -7.14
C ASP A 58 -7.04 6.40 -6.62
N GLU A 59 -7.37 6.06 -5.37
CA GLU A 59 -6.97 4.80 -4.75
C GLU A 59 -7.61 3.59 -5.43
N MET A 60 -8.92 3.62 -5.69
CA MET A 60 -9.62 2.51 -6.35
C MET A 60 -9.19 2.32 -7.79
N ALA A 61 -8.98 3.41 -8.54
CA ALA A 61 -8.52 3.30 -9.92
C ALA A 61 -7.12 2.66 -10.02
N HIS A 62 -6.26 2.89 -9.03
CA HIS A 62 -4.95 2.23 -8.93
C HIS A 62 -5.10 0.76 -8.52
N PHE A 63 -5.89 0.47 -7.48
CA PHE A 63 -6.15 -0.90 -7.01
C PHE A 63 -6.68 -1.81 -8.13
N ASP A 64 -7.66 -1.31 -8.91
CA ASP A 64 -8.25 -2.03 -10.05
C ASP A 64 -7.22 -2.40 -11.14
N ARG A 65 -6.05 -1.73 -11.14
CA ARG A 65 -4.99 -1.88 -12.15
C ARG A 65 -3.69 -2.48 -11.61
N GLU A 66 -3.70 -3.03 -10.39
CA GLU A 66 -2.50 -3.65 -9.80
C GLU A 66 -2.01 -4.88 -10.56
N ARG A 67 -2.91 -5.59 -11.23
CA ARG A 67 -2.57 -6.81 -11.96
C ARG A 67 -2.00 -6.50 -13.33
N ILE A 68 -0.83 -7.08 -13.59
CA ILE A 68 -0.24 -7.20 -14.92
C ILE A 68 -0.25 -8.67 -15.35
N PRO A 69 -0.21 -8.97 -16.67
CA PRO A 69 -0.10 -10.35 -17.12
C PRO A 69 1.13 -11.03 -16.52
N GLU A 70 0.96 -12.27 -16.05
CA GLU A 70 2.07 -13.10 -15.59
C GLU A 70 2.96 -13.55 -16.76
N ARG A 71 4.18 -14.03 -16.46
CA ARG A 71 5.06 -14.58 -17.49
C ARG A 71 4.42 -15.80 -18.14
N VAL A 72 4.45 -15.85 -19.48
CA VAL A 72 3.88 -16.95 -20.29
C VAL A 72 4.38 -18.33 -19.84
N VAL A 73 5.62 -18.42 -19.36
CA VAL A 73 6.22 -19.59 -18.71
C VAL A 73 7.02 -19.16 -17.48
N HIS A 74 7.18 -20.07 -16.51
CA HIS A 74 7.87 -19.80 -15.23
C HIS A 74 7.27 -18.63 -14.43
N ALA A 75 5.94 -18.54 -14.36
CA ALA A 75 5.24 -17.48 -13.62
C ALA A 75 5.55 -17.45 -12.12
N LYS A 76 5.87 -18.61 -11.53
CA LYS A 76 6.24 -18.74 -10.11
C LYS A 76 7.76 -18.83 -9.93
N GLY A 77 8.33 -17.96 -9.10
CA GLY A 77 9.74 -17.96 -8.78
C GLY A 77 10.07 -17.15 -7.52
N GLY A 78 11.31 -17.24 -7.06
CA GLY A 78 11.89 -16.42 -5.99
C GLY A 78 13.24 -15.87 -6.43
N GLY A 79 13.52 -14.61 -6.11
CA GLY A 79 14.75 -13.92 -6.51
C GLY A 79 15.66 -13.60 -5.32
N GLY A 80 16.96 -13.52 -5.58
CA GLY A 80 17.99 -13.05 -4.66
C GLY A 80 19.08 -12.31 -5.42
N LEU A 81 19.79 -11.41 -4.74
CA LEU A 81 20.86 -10.60 -5.32
C LEU A 81 22.22 -11.08 -4.77
N ALA A 82 23.18 -11.35 -5.65
CA ALA A 82 24.55 -11.72 -5.30
C ALA A 82 25.53 -11.15 -6.34
N THR A 83 26.80 -10.98 -5.95
CA THR A 83 27.86 -10.53 -6.86
C THR A 83 28.64 -11.74 -7.39
N SER A 84 29.07 -11.71 -8.66
CA SER A 84 29.98 -12.71 -9.23
C SER A 84 31.43 -12.31 -8.93
N LYS A 85 32.23 -13.25 -8.44
CA LYS A 85 33.67 -13.06 -8.20
C LYS A 85 34.49 -13.25 -9.48
#